data_AF-A0A966WV67-F1
#
_entry.id   AF-A0A966WV67-F1
#
_cell.length_a   1.000
_cell.length_b   1.000
_cell.length_c   1.000
_cell.angle_alpha   90.00
_cell.angle_beta   90.00
_cell.angle_gamma   90.00
#
_symmetry.space_group_name_H-M   'P 1'
#
loop_
_entity.id
_entity.type
_entity.pdbx_description
1 polymer ?
#
loop_
_entity_poly.entity_id
_entity_poly.type
_entity_poly.pdbx_seq_one_letter_code
_entity_poly.pdbx_strand_id
1 'polypeptide(L)' 'MAPRSPGQPRSSAVMARLTLSALERASADPSIWREPEVHRAVLVSGLSVLLSSLALLQGDQG' A
#
# COMPACT_ATOMS: atom_id res chain seq x y z
N MET A 1 -26.18 12.91 11.37
CA MET A 1 -24.86 12.72 10.74
C MET A 1 -23.81 12.90 11.83
N ALA A 2 -23.23 11.82 12.36
CA ALA A 2 -22.34 11.89 13.52
C ALA A 2 -20.91 12.27 13.11
N PRO A 3 -20.20 13.12 13.87
CA PRO A 3 -18.84 13.55 13.55
C PRO A 3 -17.85 12.39 13.71
N ARG A 4 -17.02 12.16 12.70
CA ARG A 4 -16.00 11.11 12.69
C ARG A 4 -14.84 11.52 13.60
N SER A 5 -14.46 10.67 14.54
CA SER A 5 -13.42 10.94 15.53
C SER A 5 -12.03 11.15 14.89
N PRO A 6 -11.28 12.20 15.29
CA PRO A 6 -9.91 12.44 14.84
C PRO A 6 -8.97 11.47 15.56
N GLY A 7 -8.75 10.29 14.97
CA GLY A 7 -7.84 9.30 15.55
C GLY A 7 -8.02 7.86 15.07
N GLN A 8 -9.06 7.58 14.27
CA GLN A 8 -9.18 6.25 13.68
C GLN A 8 -8.20 6.12 12.51
N PRO A 9 -7.17 5.25 12.60
CA PRO A 9 -6.32 5.01 11.44
C PRO A 9 -7.23 4.53 10.32
N ARG A 10 -7.28 5.31 9.22
CA ARG A 10 -8.08 4.95 8.05
C ARG A 10 -7.68 3.52 7.69
N SER A 11 -8.65 2.62 7.52
CA SER A 11 -8.40 1.21 7.19
C SER A 11 -7.40 1.05 6.03
N SER A 12 -7.37 2.02 5.10
CA SER A 12 -6.37 2.15 4.04
C SER A 12 -4.92 2.26 4.52
N ALA A 13 -4.63 3.00 5.60
CA ALA A 13 -3.28 3.14 6.15
C ALA A 13 -2.80 1.83 6.81
N VAL A 14 -3.70 1.08 7.44
CA VAL A 14 -3.41 -0.25 7.99
C VAL A 14 -3.16 -1.25 6.86
N MET A 15 -4.01 -1.25 5.84
CA MET A 15 -3.83 -2.10 4.65
C MET A 15 -2.52 -1.78 3.92
N ALA A 16 -2.17 -0.50 3.76
CA ALA A 16 -0.92 -0.09 3.14
C ALA A 16 0.30 -0.61 3.91
N ARG A 17 0.29 -0.53 5.25
CA ARG A 17 1.36 -1.10 6.08
C ARG A 17 1.43 -2.62 5.99
N LEU A 18 0.28 -3.32 5.98
CA LEU A 18 0.25 -4.78 5.82
C LEU A 18 0.79 -5.22 4.46
N THR A 19 0.41 -4.54 3.37
CA THR A 19 0.93 -4.80 2.03
C THR A 19 2.43 -4.51 1.96
N LEU A 20 2.90 -3.42 2.57
CA LEU A 20 4.34 -3.12 2.67
C LEU A 20 5.09 -4.18 3.45
N SER A 21 4.59 -4.62 4.61
CA SER A 21 5.25 -5.66 5.40
C SER A 21 5.24 -7.03 4.71
N ALA A 22 4.17 -7.36 3.98
CA ALA A 22 4.13 -8.55 3.15
C ALA A 22 5.14 -8.46 2.00
N LEU A 23 5.28 -7.27 1.41
CA LEU A 23 6.25 -7.00 0.37
C LEU A 23 7.69 -7.04 0.89
N GLU A 24 7.97 -6.51 2.08
CA GLU A 24 9.29 -6.60 2.72
C GLU A 24 9.68 -8.05 3.02
N ARG A 25 8.72 -8.87 3.48
CA ARG A 25 8.95 -10.32 3.68
C ARG A 25 9.18 -11.06 2.37
N ALA A 26 8.43 -10.75 1.34
CA ALA A 26 8.65 -11.27 0.00
C ALA A 26 10.02 -10.81 -0.55
N SER A 27 10.41 -9.57 -0.26
CA SER A 27 11.72 -9.00 -0.61
C SER A 27 12.88 -9.74 0.03
N ALA A 28 12.70 -10.22 1.27
CA ALA A 28 13.72 -10.95 2.02
C ALA A 28 14.07 -12.33 1.42
N ASP A 29 13.23 -12.88 0.53
CA ASP A 29 13.55 -14.10 -0.20
C ASP A 29 14.02 -13.79 -1.63
N PRO A 30 15.35 -13.80 -1.90
CA PRO A 30 15.91 -13.45 -3.20
C PRO A 30 15.54 -14.45 -4.30
N SER A 31 15.00 -15.63 -3.96
CA SER A 31 14.60 -16.63 -4.95
C SER A 31 13.34 -16.23 -5.72
N ILE A 32 12.44 -15.44 -5.11
CA ILE A 32 11.16 -15.01 -5.72
C ILE A 32 11.38 -13.99 -6.84
N TRP A 33 12.50 -13.27 -6.79
CA TRP A 33 12.85 -12.21 -7.72
C TRP A 33 13.44 -12.75 -9.03
N ARG A 34 13.68 -14.06 -9.14
CA ARG A 34 14.16 -14.68 -10.38
C ARG A 34 13.17 -14.55 -11.53
N GLU A 35 11.89 -14.39 -11.22
CA GLU A 35 10.84 -14.26 -12.23
C GLU A 35 10.60 -12.77 -12.57
N PRO A 36 10.74 -12.39 -13.84
CA PRO A 36 10.53 -11.00 -14.27
C PRO A 36 9.07 -10.55 -14.08
N GLU A 37 8.12 -11.49 -14.08
CA GLU A 37 6.71 -11.20 -13.80
C GLU A 37 6.48 -10.81 -12.34
N VAL A 38 7.19 -11.41 -11.39
CA VAL A 38 7.10 -11.07 -9.96
C VAL A 38 7.61 -9.66 -9.72
N HIS A 39 8.75 -9.28 -10.32
CA HIS A 39 9.25 -7.91 -10.28
C HIS A 39 8.21 -6.90 -10.81
N ARG A 40 7.58 -7.22 -11.94
CA ARG A 40 6.59 -6.35 -12.58
C ARG A 40 5.33 -6.24 -11.72
N ALA A 41 4.85 -7.36 -11.18
CA ALA A 41 3.70 -7.40 -10.29
C ALA A 41 3.95 -6.60 -9.01
N VAL A 42 5.14 -6.72 -8.42
CA VAL A 42 5.56 -5.93 -7.25
C VAL A 42 5.58 -4.44 -7.55
N LEU A 43 6.22 -4.02 -8.65
CA LEU A 43 6.31 -2.61 -9.04
C LEU A 43 4.93 -2.02 -9.33
N VAL A 44 4.09 -2.73 -10.09
CA VAL A 44 2.74 -2.27 -10.44
C VAL A 44 1.83 -2.23 -9.20
N SER A 45 1.94 -3.22 -8.30
CA SER A 45 1.16 -3.26 -7.06
C SER A 45 1.58 -2.15 -6.10
N GLY A 46 2.89 -1.95 -5.92
CA GLY A 46 3.43 -0.86 -5.10
C GLY A 46 3.03 0.51 -5.63
N LEU A 47 3.15 0.73 -6.95
CA LEU A 47 2.74 1.98 -7.59
C LEU A 47 1.23 2.24 -7.45
N SER A 48 0.40 1.21 -7.63
CA SER A 48 -1.06 1.32 -7.46
C SER A 48 -1.46 1.72 -6.03
N VAL A 49 -0.78 1.16 -5.02
CA VAL A 49 -1.00 1.51 -3.61
C VAL A 49 -0.56 2.95 -3.34
N LEU A 50 0.58 3.40 -3.89
CA LEU A 50 1.06 4.78 -3.75
C LEU A 50 0.09 5.78 -4.39
N LEU A 51 -0.37 5.51 -5.61
CA LEU A 51 -1.35 6.34 -6.30
C LEU A 51 -2.69 6.40 -5.55
N SER A 52 -3.15 5.27 -5.01
CA SER A 52 -4.36 5.22 -4.19
C SER A 52 -4.21 6.02 -2.90
N SER A 53 -3.03 5.95 -2.27
CA SER A 53 -2.72 6.73 -1.06
C SER A 53 -2.62 8.22 -1.37
N LEU A 54 -2.05 8.60 -2.51
CA LEU A 54 -1.98 9.98 -2.98
C LEU A 54 -3.38 10.54 -3.28
N ALA A 55 -4.23 9.75 -3.95
CA ALA A 55 -5.61 10.14 -4.24
C ALA A 55 -6.43 10.34 -2.95
N LEU A 56 -6.25 9.46 -1.96
CA LEU A 56 -6.86 9.64 -0.64
C LEU A 56 -6.35 10.88 0.09
N LEU A 57 -5.07 11.23 -0.08
CA LEU A 57 -4.49 12.43 0.52
C LEU A 57 -5.01 13.70 -0.16
N GLN A 58 -5.14 13.70 -1.49
CA GLN A 58 -5.70 14.81 -2.26
C GLN A 58 -7.19 15.01 -1.97
N GLY A 59 -7.97 13.94 -1.84
CA GLY A 59 -9.39 14.00 -1.50
C GLY A 59 -9.66 14.42 -0.05
N ASP A 60 -8.67 14.33 0.84
CA ASP A 60 -8.76 14.77 2.24
C ASP A 60 -8.38 16.25 2.42
N GLN A 61 -7.80 16.88 1.41
CA GLN A 61 -7.51 18.33 1.38
C GLN A 61 -8.65 19.17 0.75
N GLY A 62 -9.80 18.55 0.43
CA GLY A 62 -10.98 19.19 -0.16
C GLY A 62 -12.15 19.30 0.79
#